data_AF-A0A6I1QNS4-F1
#
_entry.id   AF-A0A6I1QNS4-F1
#
_cell.length_a   1.000
_cell.length_b   1.000
_cell.length_c   1.000
_cell.angle_alpha   90.00
_cell.angle_beta   90.00
_cell.angle_gamma   90.00
#
_symmetry.space_group_name_H-M   'P 1'
#
loop_
_entity.id
_entity.type
_entity.pdbx_description
1 polymer ?
#
loop_
_entity_poly.entity_id
_entity_poly.type
_entity_poly.pdbx_seq_one_letter_code
_entity_poly.pdbx_strand_id
1 'polypeptide(L)'
;MARFALACLAAAIVAAISLSPVPDETAEAAACPFRAPGNHGERLTSSKLTDCFRVRARPGQLTTVTVTFDNTAVDMNLRVIQGGRVRGLSDCDAPIGWGCTGGRETLSMYGFLARTATVYRVEVFAYAHNPFPGPYRLGISTARFNASAACNGLARYCRQRLAFPVPWNGASYFHNDGVSGANTGSLPQYRWGQRRALEAFFYAANFTARRFANEPPLGMVDIGGVQARTPGFELSPQRPRHPQGTHLGNDLDVAYYRRAGANNAAPVCPNSGGYCTGPPRIDARVNAFFISKLVESPHIRIIIVDPRIGRMIEAAARNMFSADPDLVRRIERMVCWGGDEIGGRFHHHHMHISFFFGPPTGEGCA
;
A
#
# COMPACT_ATOMS: atom_id res chain seq x y z
N MET A 1 -36.16 37.27 18.63
CA MET A 1 -35.74 37.27 17.21
C MET A 1 -34.22 37.15 16.98
N ALA A 2 -33.37 36.95 18.01
CA ALA A 2 -31.90 36.93 17.85
C ALA A 2 -31.25 35.53 17.63
N ARG A 3 -32.04 34.45 17.54
CA ARG A 3 -31.49 33.06 17.41
C ARG A 3 -31.44 32.51 15.98
N PHE A 4 -31.96 33.22 14.99
CA PHE A 4 -31.94 32.78 13.58
C PHE A 4 -30.73 33.30 12.78
N ALA A 5 -29.99 34.30 13.27
CA ALA A 5 -28.87 34.90 12.54
C ALA A 5 -27.54 34.13 12.67
N LEU A 6 -27.38 33.28 13.69
CA LEU A 6 -26.12 32.53 13.90
C LEU A 6 -25.98 31.29 13.02
N ALA A 7 -27.09 30.73 12.53
CA ALA A 7 -27.10 29.52 11.70
C ALA A 7 -26.68 29.80 10.24
N CYS A 8 -26.97 30.98 9.69
CA CYS A 8 -26.55 31.35 8.33
C CYS A 8 -25.06 31.73 8.25
N LEU A 9 -24.46 32.24 9.33
CA LEU A 9 -23.04 32.61 9.33
C LEU A 9 -22.12 31.36 9.37
N ALA A 10 -22.54 30.30 10.05
CA ALA A 10 -21.81 29.03 10.07
C ALA A 10 -21.80 28.32 8.71
N ALA A 11 -22.87 28.44 7.91
CA ALA A 11 -22.94 27.89 6.56
C ALA A 11 -22.08 28.68 5.54
N ALA A 12 -21.95 30.00 5.72
CA ALA A 12 -21.15 30.85 4.83
C ALA A 12 -19.63 30.75 5.10
N ILE A 13 -19.20 30.45 6.34
CA ILE A 13 -17.78 30.28 6.67
C ILE A 13 -17.20 28.96 6.11
N VAL A 14 -18.04 27.94 5.86
CA VAL A 14 -17.60 26.71 5.18
C VAL A 14 -17.37 26.94 3.68
N ALA A 15 -18.02 27.93 3.07
CA ALA A 15 -17.88 28.26 1.65
C ALA A 15 -16.68 29.20 1.35
N ALA A 16 -16.18 29.92 2.36
CA ALA A 16 -15.11 30.90 2.21
C ALA A 16 -13.82 30.52 2.96
N ILE A 17 -13.51 29.23 3.07
CA ILE A 17 -12.10 28.81 3.10
C ILE A 17 -11.56 29.12 1.70
N SER A 18 -11.25 30.40 1.50
CA SER A 18 -10.47 30.90 0.39
C SER A 18 -9.27 29.99 0.26
N LEU A 19 -9.27 29.23 -0.83
CA LEU A 19 -8.25 28.28 -1.15
C LEU A 19 -7.01 29.08 -1.46
N SER A 20 -6.22 29.40 -0.44
CA SER A 20 -4.90 29.99 -0.64
C SER A 20 -4.20 29.20 -1.75
N PRO A 21 -3.61 29.89 -2.74
CA PRO A 21 -2.95 29.21 -3.85
C PRO A 21 -1.98 28.17 -3.28
N VAL A 22 -2.14 26.93 -3.75
CA VAL A 22 -1.26 25.84 -3.34
C VAL A 22 0.04 26.03 -4.12
N PRO A 23 1.22 26.13 -3.47
CA PRO A 23 2.47 26.54 -4.12
C PRO A 23 2.85 25.69 -5.36
N ASP A 24 2.40 24.44 -5.40
CA ASP A 24 2.79 23.46 -6.41
C ASP A 24 1.74 23.24 -7.51
N GLU A 25 0.75 24.14 -7.65
CA GLU A 25 -0.27 24.04 -8.69
C GLU A 25 0.26 24.51 -10.05
N THR A 26 0.48 23.57 -10.98
CA THR A 26 0.85 23.90 -12.36
C THR A 26 -0.34 24.46 -13.14
N ALA A 27 -0.08 25.29 -14.16
CA ALA A 27 -1.12 25.81 -15.04
C ALA A 27 -1.97 24.68 -15.68
N GLU A 28 -1.32 23.57 -16.03
CA GLU A 28 -2.01 22.40 -16.58
C GLU A 28 -2.94 21.72 -15.55
N ALA A 29 -2.57 21.69 -14.27
CA ALA A 29 -3.44 21.18 -13.22
C ALA A 29 -4.62 22.14 -12.96
N ALA A 30 -4.35 23.46 -13.02
CA ALA A 30 -5.37 24.50 -12.84
C ALA A 30 -6.46 24.49 -13.93
N ALA A 31 -6.12 24.00 -15.14
CA ALA A 31 -7.08 23.82 -16.23
C ALA A 31 -8.09 22.68 -15.99
N CYS A 32 -7.81 21.76 -15.08
CA CYS A 32 -8.69 20.63 -14.78
C CYS A 32 -9.75 21.00 -13.72
N PRO A 33 -11.00 20.50 -13.86
CA PRO A 33 -12.05 20.72 -12.87
C PRO A 33 -11.64 20.16 -11.50
N PHE A 34 -11.89 20.93 -10.44
CA PHE A 34 -11.67 20.47 -9.08
C PHE A 34 -12.70 19.41 -8.68
N ARG A 35 -12.24 18.37 -7.98
CA ARG A 35 -13.10 17.35 -7.38
C ARG A 35 -12.78 17.20 -5.90
N ALA A 36 -13.79 17.45 -5.06
CA ALA A 36 -13.70 17.24 -3.63
C ALA A 36 -13.76 15.73 -3.29
N PRO A 37 -13.33 15.32 -2.08
CA PRO A 37 -13.57 13.96 -1.59
C PRO A 37 -15.05 13.58 -1.70
N GLY A 38 -15.33 12.39 -2.24
CA GLY A 38 -16.68 11.96 -2.58
C GLY A 38 -16.69 10.98 -3.74
N ASN A 39 -17.90 10.67 -4.22
CA ASN A 39 -18.11 9.87 -5.42
C ASN A 39 -18.71 10.75 -6.50
N HIS A 40 -18.16 10.69 -7.70
CA HIS A 40 -18.56 11.49 -8.84
C HIS A 40 -18.86 10.56 -10.01
N GLY A 41 -20.04 10.73 -10.62
CA GLY A 41 -20.39 10.02 -11.86
C GLY A 41 -19.85 10.81 -13.05
N GLU A 42 -19.05 10.15 -13.88
CA GLU A 42 -18.35 10.76 -15.01
C GLU A 42 -18.48 9.86 -16.24
N ARG A 43 -18.08 10.35 -17.41
CA ARG A 43 -18.18 9.59 -18.65
C ARG A 43 -17.11 10.04 -19.64
N LEU A 44 -16.33 9.09 -20.15
CA LEU A 44 -15.51 9.31 -21.34
C LEU A 44 -16.42 9.30 -22.58
N THR A 45 -16.03 10.02 -23.63
CA THR A 45 -16.72 10.02 -24.93
C THR A 45 -15.74 9.69 -26.04
N SER A 46 -16.22 9.37 -27.25
CA SER A 46 -15.34 8.94 -28.35
C SER A 46 -14.47 10.09 -28.85
N SER A 47 -14.94 11.31 -28.68
CA SER A 47 -14.20 12.55 -28.90
C SER A 47 -13.26 12.93 -27.75
N LYS A 48 -13.30 12.22 -26.62
CA LYS A 48 -12.57 12.54 -25.39
C LYS A 48 -12.19 11.26 -24.63
N LEU A 49 -11.07 10.66 -25.04
CA LEU A 49 -10.52 9.45 -24.43
C LEU A 49 -9.80 9.69 -23.10
N THR A 50 -9.70 10.95 -22.66
CA THR A 50 -9.07 11.31 -21.38
C THR A 50 -9.85 12.41 -20.70
N ASP A 51 -10.24 12.16 -19.46
CA ASP A 51 -10.68 13.16 -18.51
C ASP A 51 -9.54 13.58 -17.60
N CYS A 52 -9.59 14.81 -17.10
CA CYS A 52 -8.66 15.27 -16.09
C CYS A 52 -9.40 15.95 -14.94
N PHE A 53 -8.84 15.82 -13.75
CA PHE A 53 -9.37 16.34 -12.50
C PHE A 53 -8.25 16.90 -11.65
N ARG A 54 -8.60 17.88 -10.83
CA ARG A 54 -7.71 18.44 -9.83
C ARG A 54 -8.13 17.97 -8.43
N VAL A 55 -7.22 17.32 -7.72
CA VAL A 55 -7.44 16.77 -6.38
C VAL A 55 -6.45 17.38 -5.40
N ARG A 56 -6.94 17.91 -4.28
CA ARG A 56 -6.08 18.47 -3.21
C ARG A 56 -5.81 17.43 -2.14
N ALA A 57 -4.56 17.33 -1.72
CA ALA A 57 -4.15 16.57 -0.55
C ALA A 57 -3.51 17.49 0.49
N ARG A 58 -3.83 17.26 1.76
CA ARG A 58 -3.24 18.01 2.87
C ARG A 58 -2.06 17.23 3.47
N PRO A 59 -1.12 17.93 4.16
CA PRO A 59 -0.06 17.27 4.90
C PRO A 59 -0.59 16.16 5.81
N GLY A 60 0.06 15.00 5.79
CA GLY A 60 -0.30 13.86 6.62
C GLY A 60 -1.65 13.22 6.26
N GLN A 61 -2.16 13.46 5.05
CA GLN A 61 -3.32 12.75 4.51
C GLN A 61 -2.88 11.76 3.44
N LEU A 62 -3.37 10.53 3.57
CA LEU A 62 -3.41 9.58 2.47
C LEU A 62 -4.68 9.87 1.67
N THR A 63 -4.49 10.29 0.43
CA THR A 63 -5.57 10.46 -0.54
C THR A 63 -5.59 9.26 -1.46
N THR A 64 -6.75 8.67 -1.65
CA THR A 64 -6.98 7.57 -2.57
C THR A 64 -7.95 8.02 -3.65
N VAL A 65 -7.57 7.78 -4.90
CA VAL A 65 -8.40 7.98 -6.07
C VAL A 65 -8.73 6.60 -6.64
N THR A 66 -10.00 6.35 -6.94
CA THR A 66 -10.50 5.11 -7.55
C THR A 66 -11.33 5.45 -8.77
N VAL A 67 -11.21 4.65 -9.81
CA VAL A 67 -12.06 4.68 -11.00
C VAL A 67 -12.72 3.33 -11.10
N THR A 68 -14.05 3.29 -10.94
CA THR A 68 -14.85 2.07 -11.11
C THR A 68 -15.62 2.15 -12.42
N PHE A 69 -15.59 1.08 -13.21
CA PHE A 69 -16.20 1.03 -14.54
C PHE A 69 -16.76 -0.35 -14.85
N ASP A 70 -17.63 -0.42 -15.86
CA ASP A 70 -18.14 -1.69 -16.39
C ASP A 70 -17.10 -2.29 -17.34
N ASN A 71 -16.52 -3.41 -16.91
CA ASN A 71 -15.42 -4.10 -17.58
C ASN A 71 -15.86 -4.82 -18.87
N THR A 72 -17.16 -4.98 -19.10
CA THR A 72 -17.70 -5.53 -20.34
C THR A 72 -17.67 -4.54 -21.50
N ALA A 73 -17.55 -3.25 -21.19
CA ALA A 73 -17.67 -2.17 -22.15
C ALA A 73 -16.34 -1.42 -22.39
N VAL A 74 -15.52 -1.22 -21.36
CA VAL A 74 -14.34 -0.34 -21.43
C VAL A 74 -13.20 -0.86 -20.57
N ASP A 75 -11.97 -0.66 -21.02
CA ASP A 75 -10.78 -0.74 -20.18
C ASP A 75 -10.30 0.68 -19.86
N MET A 76 -10.34 1.07 -18.58
CA MET A 76 -9.98 2.40 -18.11
C MET A 76 -8.86 2.35 -17.08
N ASN A 77 -7.98 3.33 -17.18
CA ASN A 77 -6.88 3.52 -16.25
C ASN A 77 -6.87 4.94 -15.71
N LEU A 78 -6.10 5.14 -14.65
CA LEU A 78 -5.84 6.45 -14.09
C LEU A 78 -4.33 6.67 -13.90
N ARG A 79 -3.91 7.91 -14.12
CA ARG A 79 -2.58 8.39 -13.74
C ARG A 79 -2.68 9.63 -12.86
N VAL A 80 -1.73 9.75 -11.94
CA VAL A 80 -1.65 10.87 -10.99
C VAL A 80 -0.36 11.63 -11.25
N ILE A 81 -0.48 12.94 -11.41
CA ILE A 81 0.57 13.85 -11.86
C ILE A 81 0.72 14.96 -10.83
N GLN A 82 1.97 15.29 -10.47
CA GLN A 82 2.32 16.34 -9.53
C GLN A 82 3.53 17.12 -10.06
N GLY A 83 3.40 18.44 -10.21
CA GLY A 83 4.48 19.26 -10.77
C GLY A 83 4.89 18.82 -12.18
N GLY A 84 3.93 18.44 -13.02
CA GLY A 84 4.15 17.96 -14.40
C GLY A 84 4.75 16.56 -14.52
N ARG A 85 5.08 15.88 -13.40
CA ARG A 85 5.62 14.52 -13.40
C ARG A 85 4.55 13.51 -13.05
N VAL A 86 4.46 12.42 -13.82
CA VAL A 86 3.66 11.26 -13.43
C VAL A 86 4.24 10.73 -12.12
N ARG A 87 3.44 10.81 -11.07
CA ARG A 87 3.73 10.25 -9.76
C ARG A 87 3.10 8.89 -9.60
N GLY A 88 2.11 8.54 -10.40
CA GLY A 88 1.30 7.35 -10.22
C GLY A 88 0.65 6.89 -11.50
N LEU A 89 0.57 5.59 -11.70
CA LEU A 89 -0.17 4.95 -12.76
C LEU A 89 -0.76 3.66 -12.19
N SER A 90 -2.01 3.33 -12.51
CA SER A 90 -2.51 1.98 -12.24
C SER A 90 -1.99 1.03 -13.33
N ASP A 91 -1.57 -0.16 -12.95
CA ASP A 91 -0.53 -1.02 -13.56
C ASP A 91 -0.63 -1.41 -15.06
N CYS A 92 -1.57 -0.91 -15.84
CA CYS A 92 -1.86 -1.44 -17.17
C CYS A 92 -0.84 -1.16 -18.28
N ASP A 93 0.07 -0.18 -18.12
CA ASP A 93 1.17 0.02 -19.08
C ASP A 93 2.42 -0.79 -18.72
N ALA A 94 2.36 -1.56 -17.64
CA ALA A 94 3.48 -2.32 -17.17
C ALA A 94 3.54 -3.68 -17.92
N PRO A 95 4.72 -4.15 -18.38
CA PRO A 95 4.89 -5.39 -19.16
C PRO A 95 4.42 -6.72 -18.50
N ILE A 96 3.81 -6.71 -17.31
CA ILE A 96 3.16 -7.87 -16.71
C ILE A 96 1.75 -7.93 -17.30
N GLY A 97 1.63 -8.66 -18.41
CA GLY A 97 0.38 -8.87 -19.17
C GLY A 97 -0.69 -9.70 -18.45
N TRP A 98 -0.92 -9.45 -17.15
CA TRP A 98 -1.96 -10.09 -16.34
C TRP A 98 -2.99 -9.11 -15.76
N GLY A 99 -2.66 -7.82 -15.64
CA GLY A 99 -3.61 -6.82 -15.10
C GLY A 99 -4.75 -6.55 -16.08
N CYS A 100 -4.40 -6.12 -17.30
CA CYS A 100 -5.39 -5.44 -18.16
C CYS A 100 -5.80 -6.29 -19.37
N THR A 101 -5.25 -7.49 -19.46
CA THR A 101 -5.54 -8.48 -20.48
C THR A 101 -6.70 -9.39 -20.02
N GLY A 102 -7.93 -8.92 -20.25
CA GLY A 102 -9.09 -9.84 -20.26
C GLY A 102 -10.43 -9.28 -19.80
N GLY A 103 -10.58 -7.96 -19.66
CA GLY A 103 -11.88 -7.36 -19.31
C GLY A 103 -12.40 -7.80 -17.94
N ARG A 104 -11.51 -8.14 -17.00
CA ARG A 104 -11.90 -8.56 -15.62
C ARG A 104 -11.76 -7.42 -14.61
N GLU A 105 -10.95 -6.41 -14.89
CA GLU A 105 -10.78 -5.27 -14.00
C GLU A 105 -11.99 -4.34 -14.06
N THR A 106 -12.62 -4.09 -12.93
CA THR A 106 -13.69 -3.09 -12.77
C THR A 106 -13.22 -1.89 -11.96
N LEU A 107 -11.93 -1.84 -11.62
CA LEU A 107 -11.38 -0.92 -10.64
C LEU A 107 -9.92 -0.59 -10.92
N SER A 108 -9.67 0.66 -11.30
CA SER A 108 -8.36 1.28 -11.26
C SER A 108 -8.24 2.15 -10.00
N MET A 109 -7.07 2.22 -9.39
CA MET A 109 -6.88 3.05 -8.19
C MET A 109 -5.45 3.52 -8.01
N TYR A 110 -5.32 4.57 -7.20
CA TYR A 110 -4.04 5.09 -6.80
C TYR A 110 -4.11 5.82 -5.46
N GLY A 111 -3.22 5.46 -4.52
CA GLY A 111 -3.03 6.16 -3.25
C GLY A 111 -1.81 7.07 -3.29
N PHE A 112 -1.86 8.21 -2.59
CA PHE A 112 -0.69 9.07 -2.38
C PHE A 112 -0.75 9.75 -1.01
N LEU A 113 0.39 9.75 -0.33
CA LEU A 113 0.59 10.42 0.95
C LEU A 113 1.23 11.78 0.72
N ALA A 114 0.52 12.86 1.04
CA ALA A 114 1.03 14.21 0.88
C ALA A 114 1.81 14.67 2.12
N ARG A 115 3.04 15.17 1.93
CA ARG A 115 3.88 15.74 3.00
C ARG A 115 3.59 17.22 3.22
N THR A 116 3.41 17.93 2.12
CA THR A 116 3.01 19.33 2.06
C THR A 116 1.60 19.41 1.50
N ALA A 117 0.94 20.57 1.67
CA ALA A 117 -0.30 20.81 0.96
C ALA A 117 0.04 20.85 -0.54
N THR A 118 -0.59 19.99 -1.32
CA THR A 118 -0.27 19.84 -2.74
C THR A 118 -1.54 19.59 -3.55
N VAL A 119 -1.46 19.97 -4.82
CA VAL A 119 -2.46 19.66 -5.84
C VAL A 119 -1.92 18.55 -6.71
N TYR A 120 -2.75 17.55 -6.98
CA TYR A 120 -2.50 16.52 -7.98
C TYR A 120 -3.45 16.70 -9.15
N ARG A 121 -2.92 16.54 -10.36
CA ARG A 121 -3.73 16.31 -11.55
C ARG A 121 -3.95 14.81 -11.67
N VAL A 122 -5.21 14.39 -11.68
CA VAL A 122 -5.62 13.01 -11.93
C VAL A 122 -6.13 12.97 -13.35
N GLU A 123 -5.64 12.04 -14.15
CA GLU A 123 -6.19 11.79 -15.48
C GLU A 123 -6.76 10.39 -15.51
N VAL A 124 -7.98 10.27 -16.06
CA VAL A 124 -8.66 9.00 -16.30
C VAL A 124 -8.75 8.83 -17.79
N PHE A 125 -8.31 7.70 -18.32
CA PHE A 125 -8.25 7.47 -19.76
C PHE A 125 -8.64 6.06 -20.15
N ALA A 126 -9.22 5.91 -21.33
CA ALA A 126 -9.51 4.61 -21.93
C ALA A 126 -8.31 4.10 -22.73
N TYR A 127 -8.09 2.79 -22.75
CA TYR A 127 -7.02 2.19 -23.54
C TYR A 127 -7.29 2.23 -25.05
N ALA A 128 -6.24 2.48 -25.83
CA ALA A 128 -6.35 2.62 -27.28
C ALA A 128 -6.86 1.34 -27.99
N HIS A 129 -6.60 0.15 -27.43
CA HIS A 129 -7.06 -1.11 -27.99
C HIS A 129 -8.52 -1.45 -27.64
N ASN A 130 -9.15 -0.67 -26.76
CA ASN A 130 -10.58 -0.73 -26.47
C ASN A 130 -11.15 0.71 -26.39
N PRO A 131 -11.28 1.40 -27.54
CA PRO A 131 -11.63 2.82 -27.57
C PRO A 131 -13.12 3.07 -27.28
N PHE A 132 -13.88 2.06 -26.83
CA PHE A 132 -15.28 2.25 -26.47
C PHE A 132 -15.35 3.05 -25.18
N PRO A 133 -15.75 4.32 -25.24
CA PRO A 133 -15.78 5.18 -24.08
C PRO A 133 -17.09 4.94 -23.32
N GLY A 134 -17.06 5.03 -22.00
CA GLY A 134 -18.19 4.63 -21.17
C GLY A 134 -18.34 5.45 -19.90
N PRO A 135 -19.44 5.23 -19.16
CA PRO A 135 -19.59 5.80 -17.84
C PRO A 135 -18.56 5.18 -16.88
N TYR A 136 -18.08 5.98 -15.94
CA TYR A 136 -17.28 5.52 -14.81
C TYR A 136 -17.63 6.31 -13.55
N ARG A 137 -17.17 5.80 -12.41
CA ARG A 137 -17.32 6.46 -11.12
C ARG A 137 -15.94 6.81 -10.58
N LEU A 138 -15.69 8.11 -10.42
CA LEU A 138 -14.51 8.64 -9.75
C LEU A 138 -14.79 8.70 -8.24
N GLY A 139 -14.10 7.88 -7.47
CA GLY A 139 -14.07 7.95 -6.01
C GLY A 139 -12.82 8.67 -5.54
N ILE A 140 -12.99 9.65 -4.66
CA ILE A 140 -11.88 10.32 -3.96
C ILE A 140 -12.13 10.17 -2.46
N SER A 141 -11.19 9.56 -1.76
CA SER A 141 -11.23 9.47 -0.31
C SER A 141 -9.94 10.01 0.30
N THR A 142 -10.05 10.56 1.50
CA THR A 142 -8.90 11.05 2.26
C THR A 142 -8.97 10.50 3.67
N ALA A 143 -7.86 9.99 4.17
CA ALA A 143 -7.71 9.60 5.55
C ALA A 143 -6.50 10.33 6.15
N ARG A 144 -6.57 10.70 7.43
CA ARG A 144 -5.35 11.03 8.17
C ARG A 144 -4.45 9.80 8.16
N PHE A 145 -3.15 10.01 8.03
CA PHE A 145 -2.17 8.93 7.99
C PHE A 145 -0.94 9.36 8.77
N ASN A 146 -0.59 8.56 9.78
CA ASN A 146 0.56 8.83 10.63
C ASN A 146 1.37 7.55 10.78
N ALA A 147 2.55 7.49 10.15
CA ALA A 147 3.47 6.37 10.26
C ALA A 147 3.93 6.20 11.72
N SER A 148 3.24 5.33 12.44
CA SER A 148 3.40 5.11 13.88
C SER A 148 3.23 3.63 14.20
N ALA A 149 3.95 3.15 15.22
CA ALA A 149 3.86 1.76 15.67
C ALA A 149 2.43 1.37 16.08
N ALA A 150 1.71 2.28 16.74
CA ALA A 150 0.33 2.11 17.15
C ALA A 150 -0.55 3.11 16.40
N CYS A 151 -1.61 2.60 15.77
CA CYS A 151 -2.60 3.48 15.16
C CYS A 151 -3.31 4.30 16.23
N ASN A 152 -3.20 5.62 16.11
CA ASN A 152 -3.82 6.56 17.05
C ASN A 152 -5.23 6.94 16.58
N GLY A 153 -6.22 6.79 17.47
CA GLY A 153 -7.60 7.22 17.25
C GLY A 153 -8.63 6.15 17.63
N LEU A 154 -9.89 6.38 17.24
CA LEU A 154 -10.96 5.40 17.45
C LEU A 154 -10.66 4.10 16.69
N ALA A 155 -10.97 2.94 17.28
CA ALA A 155 -10.73 1.63 16.68
C ALA A 155 -11.29 1.49 15.25
N ARG A 156 -12.43 2.12 14.95
CA ARG A 156 -13.01 2.16 13.60
C ARG A 156 -12.09 2.80 12.55
N TYR A 157 -11.30 3.80 12.93
CA TYR A 157 -10.33 4.44 12.04
C TYR A 157 -9.11 3.56 11.81
N CYS A 158 -8.67 2.83 12.83
CA CYS A 158 -7.55 1.90 12.71
C CYS A 158 -7.86 0.67 11.86
N ARG A 159 -9.14 0.28 11.82
CA ARG A 159 -9.65 -0.77 10.92
C ARG A 159 -10.05 -0.26 9.54
N GLN A 160 -9.99 1.05 9.29
CA GLN A 160 -10.29 1.60 7.97
C GLN A 160 -9.33 0.99 6.96
N ARG A 161 -9.85 0.43 5.86
CA ARG A 161 -9.03 -0.01 4.74
C ARG A 161 -8.65 1.19 3.90
N LEU A 162 -7.38 1.23 3.52
CA LEU A 162 -6.76 2.28 2.76
C LEU A 162 -6.01 1.63 1.60
N ALA A 163 -6.10 2.23 0.41
CA ALA A 163 -5.25 1.82 -0.69
C ALA A 163 -3.83 2.32 -0.41
N PHE A 164 -2.87 1.41 -0.44
CA PHE A 164 -1.47 1.74 -0.21
C PHE A 164 -0.96 2.75 -1.25
N PRO A 165 -0.21 3.77 -0.83
CA PRO A 165 0.33 4.75 -1.76
C PRO A 165 1.55 4.20 -2.52
N VAL A 166 1.58 4.33 -3.85
CA VAL A 166 2.67 3.75 -4.68
C VAL A 166 3.22 4.76 -5.66
N PRO A 167 4.36 5.41 -5.47
CA PRO A 167 4.90 6.26 -6.54
C PRO A 167 5.28 5.43 -7.79
N TRP A 168 4.80 5.86 -8.96
CA TRP A 168 5.23 5.47 -10.30
C TRP A 168 6.34 6.40 -10.79
N ASN A 169 7.43 5.85 -11.31
CA ASN A 169 8.50 6.63 -11.95
C ASN A 169 8.99 6.04 -13.30
N GLY A 170 8.19 5.21 -13.95
CA GLY A 170 8.35 4.87 -15.37
C GLY A 170 9.49 3.90 -15.76
N ALA A 171 10.30 3.39 -14.82
CA ALA A 171 11.46 2.53 -15.18
C ALA A 171 11.56 1.19 -14.43
N SER A 172 10.77 0.94 -13.38
CA SER A 172 10.69 -0.39 -12.75
C SER A 172 9.52 -0.46 -11.76
N TYR A 173 8.96 -1.65 -11.60
CA TYR A 173 7.83 -2.01 -10.72
C TYR A 173 8.01 -1.65 -9.24
N PHE A 174 9.17 -1.15 -8.83
CA PHE A 174 9.54 -1.04 -7.43
C PHE A 174 10.32 0.25 -7.19
N HIS A 175 9.62 1.35 -6.87
CA HIS A 175 10.33 2.59 -6.54
C HIS A 175 9.79 3.42 -5.37
N ASN A 176 10.77 4.13 -4.79
CA ASN A 176 10.79 4.86 -3.52
C ASN A 176 10.19 6.26 -3.72
N ASP A 177 9.39 6.75 -2.78
CA ASP A 177 9.16 8.20 -2.67
C ASP A 177 10.36 8.92 -2.03
N GLY A 178 11.41 8.18 -1.66
CA GLY A 178 12.63 8.65 -1.00
C GLY A 178 12.48 8.80 0.51
N VAL A 179 11.26 8.64 1.04
CA VAL A 179 10.96 9.12 2.39
C VAL A 179 10.04 8.18 3.19
N SER A 180 9.53 7.12 2.58
CA SER A 180 8.73 6.08 3.23
C SER A 180 9.43 4.71 3.25
N GLY A 181 10.52 4.55 2.48
CA GLY A 181 11.34 3.35 2.49
C GLY A 181 10.63 2.11 1.97
N ALA A 182 9.53 2.24 1.22
CA ALA A 182 8.75 1.11 0.72
C ALA A 182 8.29 1.23 -0.75
N ASN A 183 8.15 0.09 -1.44
CA ASN A 183 7.70 -0.05 -2.85
C ASN A 183 6.55 -1.08 -2.94
N THR A 184 5.82 -1.24 -4.06
CA THR A 184 4.84 -2.34 -4.21
C THR A 184 4.91 -3.14 -5.50
N GLY A 185 4.79 -4.47 -5.41
CA GLY A 185 4.65 -5.39 -6.56
C GLY A 185 3.25 -5.99 -6.75
N SER A 186 2.25 -5.57 -5.97
CA SER A 186 0.88 -6.10 -6.05
C SER A 186 0.09 -5.54 -7.22
N LEU A 187 -0.88 -6.29 -7.74
CA LEU A 187 -1.90 -5.68 -8.61
C LEU A 187 -2.71 -4.61 -7.82
N PRO A 188 -3.18 -3.52 -8.46
CA PRO A 188 -3.84 -2.41 -7.76
C PRO A 188 -4.98 -2.85 -6.84
N GLN A 189 -5.79 -3.82 -7.26
CA GLN A 189 -6.93 -4.33 -6.48
C GLN A 189 -6.54 -5.01 -5.17
N TYR A 190 -5.28 -5.43 -5.01
CA TYR A 190 -4.76 -6.12 -3.82
C TYR A 190 -3.96 -5.21 -2.88
N ARG A 191 -3.97 -3.89 -3.13
CA ARG A 191 -3.22 -2.91 -2.34
C ARG A 191 -4.02 -2.33 -1.17
N TRP A 192 -5.03 -3.03 -0.65
CA TRP A 192 -5.89 -2.51 0.43
C TRP A 192 -5.53 -3.06 1.79
N GLY A 193 -4.88 -2.24 2.60
CA GLY A 193 -4.51 -2.56 3.96
C GLY A 193 -5.36 -1.82 4.98
N GLN A 194 -5.59 -2.43 6.14
CA GLN A 194 -6.07 -1.72 7.31
C GLN A 194 -5.03 -0.67 7.71
N ARG A 195 -5.51 0.51 8.06
CA ARG A 195 -4.69 1.66 8.41
C ARG A 195 -3.59 1.31 9.41
N ARG A 196 -3.90 0.58 10.48
CA ARG A 196 -2.90 0.18 11.48
C ARG A 196 -1.75 -0.67 10.92
N ALA A 197 -2.03 -1.56 9.99
CA ALA A 197 -1.01 -2.42 9.39
C ALA A 197 -0.07 -1.57 8.53
N LEU A 198 -0.66 -0.69 7.71
CA LEU A 198 0.10 0.23 6.87
C LEU A 198 0.92 1.22 7.71
N GLU A 199 0.33 1.84 8.74
CA GLU A 199 1.03 2.79 9.61
C GLU A 199 2.22 2.14 10.35
N ALA A 200 2.03 0.93 10.89
CA ALA A 200 3.10 0.18 11.55
C ALA A 200 4.21 -0.24 10.59
N PHE A 201 3.85 -0.67 9.38
CA PHE A 201 4.82 -0.98 8.33
C PHE A 201 5.65 0.25 7.94
N PHE A 202 5.01 1.38 7.61
CA PHE A 202 5.71 2.60 7.23
C PHE A 202 6.52 3.19 8.38
N TYR A 203 6.09 3.00 9.62
CA TYR A 203 6.88 3.32 10.81
C TYR A 203 8.20 2.55 10.80
N ALA A 204 8.15 1.22 10.71
CA ALA A 204 9.34 0.38 10.72
C ALA A 204 10.25 0.63 9.51
N ALA A 205 9.67 0.78 8.31
CA ALA A 205 10.41 1.07 7.09
C ALA A 205 11.15 2.42 7.17
N ASN A 206 10.50 3.48 7.67
CA ASN A 206 11.13 4.79 7.84
C ASN A 206 12.28 4.77 8.87
N PHE A 207 12.11 4.10 10.02
CA PHE A 207 13.19 3.94 10.99
C PHE A 207 14.37 3.15 10.41
N THR A 208 14.08 2.10 9.63
CA THR A 208 15.10 1.29 8.97
C THR A 208 15.87 2.09 7.93
N ALA A 209 15.17 2.82 7.05
CA ALA A 209 15.79 3.68 6.05
C ALA A 209 16.69 4.76 6.67
N ARG A 210 16.29 5.35 7.81
CA ARG A 210 17.13 6.31 8.55
C ARG A 210 18.37 5.65 9.15
N ARG A 211 18.23 4.44 9.69
CA ARG A 211 19.34 3.71 10.34
C ARG A 211 20.35 3.16 9.32
N PHE A 212 19.87 2.82 8.12
CA PHE A 212 20.63 2.22 7.03
C PHE A 212 20.39 3.01 5.73
N ALA A 213 20.92 4.23 5.67
CA ALA A 213 20.62 5.21 4.62
C ALA A 213 20.88 4.76 3.17
N ASN A 214 21.68 3.71 2.97
CA ASN A 214 22.03 3.17 1.64
C ASN A 214 21.17 1.96 1.24
N GLU A 215 20.28 1.49 2.12
CA GLU A 215 19.43 0.35 1.80
C GLU A 215 18.35 0.75 0.78
N PRO A 216 18.14 -0.07 -0.27
CA PRO A 216 17.01 0.12 -1.15
C PRO A 216 15.68 0.05 -0.38
N PRO A 217 14.62 0.67 -0.92
CA PRO A 217 13.32 0.67 -0.27
C PRO A 217 12.72 -0.73 -0.31
N LEU A 218 12.00 -1.08 0.75
CA LEU A 218 11.41 -2.39 0.97
C LEU A 218 10.13 -2.59 0.16
N GLY A 219 10.14 -3.53 -0.78
CA GLY A 219 8.96 -3.90 -1.54
C GLY A 219 7.89 -4.54 -0.68
N MET A 220 6.63 -4.31 -1.01
CA MET A 220 5.45 -4.91 -0.43
C MET A 220 4.62 -5.54 -1.56
N VAL A 221 4.31 -6.81 -1.41
CA VAL A 221 3.88 -7.67 -2.52
C VAL A 221 2.37 -7.82 -2.54
N ASP A 222 1.76 -8.32 -1.49
CA ASP A 222 0.32 -8.57 -1.41
C ASP A 222 -0.20 -8.07 -0.06
N ILE A 223 -1.36 -7.41 -0.06
CA ILE A 223 -1.97 -6.88 1.16
C ILE A 223 -3.38 -7.44 1.34
N GLY A 224 -4.27 -7.10 0.42
CA GLY A 224 -5.64 -7.55 0.44
C GLY A 224 -6.51 -6.86 -0.58
N GLY A 225 -7.57 -7.56 -0.98
CA GLY A 225 -8.54 -7.05 -1.94
C GLY A 225 -9.30 -5.82 -1.40
N VAL A 226 -9.80 -4.97 -2.31
CA VAL A 226 -10.69 -3.82 -1.98
C VAL A 226 -11.87 -4.18 -1.07
N GLN A 227 -12.36 -5.42 -1.17
CA GLN A 227 -13.46 -5.96 -0.38
C GLN A 227 -13.01 -6.73 0.88
N ALA A 228 -11.73 -6.68 1.28
CA ALA A 228 -11.12 -7.62 2.22
C ALA A 228 -11.39 -9.07 1.81
N ARG A 229 -11.05 -9.38 0.57
CA ARG A 229 -11.02 -10.75 0.07
C ARG A 229 -9.57 -11.14 -0.17
N THR A 230 -9.26 -12.39 0.11
CA THR A 230 -7.97 -13.00 -0.22
C THR A 230 -7.67 -12.77 -1.71
N PRO A 231 -6.46 -12.34 -2.09
CA PRO A 231 -6.11 -12.14 -3.49
C PRO A 231 -6.33 -13.40 -4.35
N GLY A 232 -6.81 -13.22 -5.57
CA GLY A 232 -6.98 -14.28 -6.57
C GLY A 232 -8.42 -14.73 -6.82
N PHE A 233 -9.38 -14.31 -6.00
CA PHE A 233 -10.78 -14.70 -6.16
C PHE A 233 -11.44 -14.24 -7.47
N GLU A 234 -10.94 -13.17 -8.08
CA GLU A 234 -11.36 -12.71 -9.41
C GLU A 234 -10.76 -13.52 -10.56
N LEU A 235 -9.66 -14.23 -10.30
CA LEU A 235 -9.03 -15.12 -11.27
C LEU A 235 -9.69 -16.50 -11.23
N SER A 236 -9.93 -17.01 -10.02
CA SER A 236 -10.67 -18.24 -9.76
C SER A 236 -11.46 -18.12 -8.45
N PRO A 237 -12.81 -18.12 -8.50
CA PRO A 237 -13.64 -18.02 -7.30
C PRO A 237 -13.42 -19.15 -6.28
N GLN A 238 -12.89 -20.30 -6.71
CA GLN A 238 -12.65 -21.48 -5.88
C GLN A 238 -11.18 -21.67 -5.51
N ARG A 239 -10.25 -20.94 -6.14
CA ARG A 239 -8.80 -21.14 -5.96
C ARG A 239 -8.09 -19.77 -5.82
N PRO A 240 -8.21 -19.12 -4.66
CA PRO A 240 -7.44 -17.90 -4.39
C PRO A 240 -5.92 -18.17 -4.50
N ARG A 241 -5.13 -17.10 -4.73
CA ARG A 241 -3.65 -17.19 -4.81
C ARG A 241 -3.02 -17.48 -3.45
N HIS A 242 -3.73 -17.16 -2.38
CA HIS A 242 -3.33 -17.35 -0.98
C HIS A 242 -4.37 -18.23 -0.25
N PRO A 243 -4.03 -18.83 0.90
CA PRO A 243 -5.01 -19.56 1.70
C PRO A 243 -6.24 -18.73 2.01
N GLN A 244 -7.43 -19.33 1.90
CA GLN A 244 -8.68 -18.61 2.13
C GLN A 244 -8.72 -18.06 3.57
N GLY A 245 -9.02 -16.76 3.68
CA GLY A 245 -9.09 -16.07 4.98
C GLY A 245 -7.83 -15.27 5.35
N THR A 246 -6.77 -15.34 4.54
CA THR A 246 -5.61 -14.45 4.66
C THR A 246 -5.70 -13.26 3.71
N HIS A 247 -4.85 -12.25 3.92
CA HIS A 247 -4.77 -11.03 3.11
C HIS A 247 -6.13 -10.32 3.01
N LEU A 248 -6.81 -10.17 4.14
CA LEU A 248 -8.07 -9.43 4.24
C LEU A 248 -7.81 -7.94 4.56
N GLY A 249 -6.58 -7.48 4.29
CA GLY A 249 -6.05 -6.15 4.60
C GLY A 249 -5.34 -6.06 5.95
N ASN A 250 -5.31 -7.11 6.76
CA ASN A 250 -4.54 -7.19 7.99
C ASN A 250 -3.24 -7.99 7.81
N ASP A 251 -2.93 -8.46 6.61
CA ASP A 251 -1.71 -9.21 6.32
C ASP A 251 -0.93 -8.49 5.21
N LEU A 252 0.40 -8.44 5.34
CA LEU A 252 1.31 -7.82 4.38
C LEU A 252 2.38 -8.82 3.98
N ASP A 253 2.49 -9.12 2.69
CA ASP A 253 3.69 -9.76 2.17
C ASP A 253 4.72 -8.67 1.86
N VAL A 254 5.92 -8.80 2.41
CA VAL A 254 6.95 -7.77 2.34
C VAL A 254 8.27 -8.42 1.92
N ALA A 255 8.99 -7.81 0.99
CA ALA A 255 10.30 -8.26 0.56
C ALA A 255 11.29 -8.32 1.74
N TYR A 256 12.35 -9.10 1.60
CA TYR A 256 13.49 -9.02 2.51
C TYR A 256 14.43 -7.88 2.10
N TYR A 257 15.09 -7.27 3.09
CA TYR A 257 16.31 -6.49 2.82
C TYR A 257 17.43 -7.44 2.36
N ARG A 258 18.12 -7.09 1.28
CA ARG A 258 19.16 -7.91 0.64
C ARG A 258 20.51 -7.22 0.73
N ARG A 259 21.58 -8.00 0.87
CA ARG A 259 22.96 -7.45 0.87
C ARG A 259 23.33 -6.74 -0.43
N ALA A 260 22.68 -7.10 -1.53
CA ALA A 260 22.86 -6.50 -2.84
C ALA A 260 21.59 -6.67 -3.67
N GLY A 261 21.34 -5.68 -4.54
CA GLY A 261 20.19 -5.67 -5.46
C GLY A 261 18.93 -5.05 -4.84
N ALA A 262 17.83 -5.13 -5.57
CA ALA A 262 16.56 -4.54 -5.15
C ALA A 262 15.83 -5.41 -4.13
N ASN A 263 15.16 -4.76 -3.16
CA ASN A 263 14.28 -5.39 -2.18
C ASN A 263 12.87 -5.53 -2.78
N ASN A 264 12.74 -6.27 -3.88
CA ASN A 264 11.53 -6.34 -4.71
C ASN A 264 10.82 -7.71 -4.66
N ALA A 265 11.01 -8.43 -3.57
CA ALA A 265 10.49 -9.78 -3.34
C ALA A 265 10.88 -10.82 -4.42
N ALA A 266 12.03 -10.62 -5.07
CA ALA A 266 12.67 -11.69 -5.82
C ALA A 266 13.16 -12.80 -4.87
N PRO A 267 13.20 -14.07 -5.31
CA PRO A 267 13.78 -15.17 -4.54
C PRO A 267 15.16 -14.84 -3.97
N VAL A 268 15.35 -15.05 -2.66
CA VAL A 268 16.62 -14.77 -1.98
C VAL A 268 17.52 -15.99 -1.87
N CYS A 269 17.07 -17.16 -2.30
CA CYS A 269 17.81 -18.43 -2.26
C CYS A 269 17.34 -19.35 -3.41
N PRO A 270 18.15 -20.36 -3.80
CA PRO A 270 17.61 -21.53 -4.48
C PRO A 270 16.52 -22.15 -3.62
N ASN A 271 15.40 -22.53 -4.25
CA ASN A 271 14.27 -23.11 -3.54
C ASN A 271 13.77 -24.38 -4.23
N SER A 272 13.19 -25.29 -3.43
CA SER A 272 12.47 -26.47 -3.89
C SER A 272 11.27 -26.68 -2.97
N GLY A 273 10.13 -27.04 -3.55
CA GLY A 273 8.90 -27.19 -2.78
C GLY A 273 8.42 -25.90 -2.09
N GLY A 274 8.97 -24.73 -2.43
CA GLY A 274 8.65 -23.46 -1.78
C GLY A 274 9.56 -23.07 -0.61
N TYR A 275 10.56 -23.89 -0.26
CA TYR A 275 11.53 -23.62 0.81
C TYR A 275 12.93 -23.38 0.28
N CYS A 276 13.73 -22.58 1.00
CA CYS A 276 15.15 -22.41 0.70
C CYS A 276 15.92 -23.73 0.86
N THR A 277 16.58 -24.15 -0.22
CA THR A 277 17.51 -25.29 -0.23
C THR A 277 18.97 -24.85 -0.09
N GLY A 278 19.27 -23.59 -0.44
CA GLY A 278 20.60 -22.99 -0.32
C GLY A 278 20.66 -21.83 0.68
N PRO A 279 21.85 -21.21 0.86
CA PRO A 279 22.03 -20.04 1.70
C PRO A 279 21.21 -18.83 1.22
N PRO A 280 20.37 -18.21 2.08
CA PRO A 280 19.65 -16.97 1.73
C PRO A 280 20.58 -15.76 1.59
N ARG A 281 20.34 -14.95 0.56
CA ARG A 281 21.08 -13.72 0.23
C ARG A 281 20.40 -12.47 0.81
N ILE A 282 20.09 -12.52 2.11
CA ILE A 282 19.48 -11.41 2.85
C ILE A 282 20.51 -10.66 3.71
N ASP A 283 20.23 -9.38 4.00
CA ASP A 283 20.88 -8.68 5.11
C ASP A 283 20.06 -8.94 6.40
N ALA A 284 20.44 -9.98 7.13
CA ALA A 284 19.75 -10.38 8.35
C ALA A 284 19.76 -9.29 9.44
N ARG A 285 20.78 -8.44 9.47
CA ARG A 285 20.91 -7.33 10.44
C ARG A 285 19.88 -6.24 10.16
N VAL A 286 19.71 -5.87 8.89
CA VAL A 286 18.71 -4.88 8.49
C VAL A 286 17.29 -5.43 8.69
N ASN A 287 17.04 -6.68 8.34
CA ASN A 287 15.74 -7.33 8.59
C ASN A 287 15.43 -7.44 10.09
N ALA A 288 16.41 -7.81 10.95
CA ALA A 288 16.20 -7.87 12.39
C ALA A 288 15.87 -6.49 12.99
N PHE A 289 16.49 -5.41 12.49
CA PHE A 289 16.14 -4.05 12.91
C PHE A 289 14.75 -3.61 12.42
N PHE A 290 14.41 -3.92 11.16
CA PHE A 290 13.06 -3.66 10.65
C PHE A 290 12.00 -4.36 11.51
N ILE A 291 12.20 -5.65 11.80
CA ILE A 291 11.31 -6.44 12.65
C ILE A 291 11.27 -5.89 14.07
N SER A 292 12.40 -5.44 14.63
CA SER A 292 12.41 -4.85 15.99
C SER A 292 11.52 -3.61 16.09
N LYS A 293 11.44 -2.81 15.03
CA LYS A 293 10.51 -1.67 14.93
C LYS A 293 9.08 -2.09 14.67
N LEU A 294 8.87 -3.17 13.95
CA LEU A 294 7.54 -3.71 13.67
C LEU A 294 6.87 -4.23 14.96
N VAL A 295 7.61 -4.96 15.80
CA VAL A 295 7.11 -5.55 17.07
C VAL A 295 6.93 -4.52 18.19
N GLU A 296 7.23 -3.24 17.94
CA GLU A 296 6.75 -2.13 18.77
C GLU A 296 5.23 -1.91 18.58
N SER A 297 4.67 -2.37 17.46
CA SER A 297 3.23 -2.32 17.23
C SER A 297 2.50 -3.33 18.12
N PRO A 298 1.49 -2.90 18.90
CA PRO A 298 0.68 -3.82 19.70
C PRO A 298 -0.27 -4.66 18.84
N HIS A 299 -0.26 -4.51 17.52
CA HIS A 299 -1.16 -5.20 16.61
C HIS A 299 -0.48 -6.29 15.78
N ILE A 300 0.85 -6.41 15.83
CA ILE A 300 1.52 -7.54 15.19
C ILE A 300 1.09 -8.83 15.88
N ARG A 301 0.69 -9.80 15.06
CA ARG A 301 0.32 -11.15 15.50
C ARG A 301 1.46 -12.12 15.23
N ILE A 302 1.95 -12.14 13.99
CA ILE A 302 2.92 -13.12 13.52
C ILE A 302 3.66 -12.61 12.29
N ILE A 303 4.91 -12.99 12.15
CA ILE A 303 5.76 -12.77 10.98
C ILE A 303 6.24 -14.14 10.50
N ILE A 304 5.68 -14.64 9.41
CA ILE A 304 6.00 -15.95 8.85
C ILE A 304 7.15 -15.78 7.84
N VAL A 305 8.20 -16.59 8.00
CA VAL A 305 9.37 -16.60 7.13
C VAL A 305 9.82 -18.03 6.82
N ASP A 306 10.67 -18.17 5.80
CA ASP A 306 11.36 -19.45 5.53
C ASP A 306 12.25 -19.87 6.74
N PRO A 307 12.31 -21.17 7.11
CA PRO A 307 13.13 -21.67 8.22
C PRO A 307 14.60 -21.26 8.22
N ARG A 308 15.26 -21.19 7.05
CA ARG A 308 16.66 -20.75 6.99
C ARG A 308 16.79 -19.26 7.23
N ILE A 309 15.82 -18.48 6.74
CA ILE A 309 15.76 -17.04 6.91
C ILE A 309 15.45 -16.68 8.38
N GLY A 310 14.47 -17.34 9.00
CA GLY A 310 14.09 -17.13 10.40
C GLY A 310 15.28 -17.31 11.34
N ARG A 311 16.02 -18.41 11.22
CA ARG A 311 17.25 -18.64 12.00
C ARG A 311 18.30 -17.53 11.82
N MET A 312 18.48 -17.03 10.60
CA MET A 312 19.42 -15.93 10.34
C MET A 312 18.97 -14.62 11.01
N ILE A 313 17.67 -14.32 10.95
CA ILE A 313 17.08 -13.12 11.56
C ILE A 313 17.19 -13.19 13.09
N GLU A 314 16.85 -14.33 13.70
CA GLU A 314 16.97 -14.51 15.16
C GLU A 314 18.42 -14.38 15.62
N ALA A 315 19.37 -15.03 14.94
CA ALA A 315 20.78 -14.90 15.27
C ALA A 315 21.26 -13.44 15.16
N ALA A 316 20.82 -12.72 14.13
CA ALA A 316 21.12 -11.30 13.99
C ALA A 316 20.48 -10.47 15.12
N ALA A 317 19.23 -10.76 15.51
CA ALA A 317 18.55 -10.09 16.61
C ALA A 317 19.26 -10.30 17.95
N ARG A 318 19.64 -11.54 18.29
CA ARG A 318 20.42 -11.85 19.51
C ARG A 318 21.74 -11.07 19.56
N ASN A 319 22.42 -10.94 18.43
CA ASN A 319 23.67 -10.19 18.34
C ASN A 319 23.47 -8.67 18.45
N MET A 320 22.45 -8.12 17.78
CA MET A 320 22.20 -6.68 17.72
C MET A 320 21.61 -6.12 19.01
N PHE A 321 20.77 -6.90 19.68
CA PHE A 321 19.97 -6.48 20.82
C PHE A 321 20.34 -7.27 22.08
N SER A 322 21.59 -7.71 22.20
CA SER A 322 22.07 -8.49 23.36
C SER A 322 21.90 -7.75 24.70
N ALA A 323 21.92 -6.42 24.68
CA ALA A 323 21.64 -5.57 25.83
C ALA A 323 20.14 -5.43 26.17
N ASP A 324 19.24 -5.91 25.31
CA ASP A 324 17.79 -5.89 25.48
C ASP A 324 17.20 -7.30 25.24
N PRO A 325 17.34 -8.21 26.22
CA PRO A 325 16.87 -9.58 26.09
C PRO A 325 15.34 -9.69 25.97
N ASP A 326 14.58 -8.68 26.42
CA ASP A 326 13.13 -8.63 26.26
C ASP A 326 12.72 -8.39 24.81
N LEU A 327 13.41 -7.48 24.12
CA LEU A 327 13.21 -7.25 22.69
C LEU A 327 13.55 -8.51 21.88
N VAL A 328 14.67 -9.16 22.19
CA VAL A 328 15.07 -10.44 21.55
C VAL A 328 13.98 -11.49 21.70
N ARG A 329 13.47 -11.71 22.92
CA ARG A 329 12.35 -12.64 23.17
C ARG A 329 11.09 -12.27 22.42
N ARG A 330 10.81 -10.97 22.25
CA ARG A 330 9.63 -10.51 21.50
C ARG A 330 9.77 -10.81 20.00
N ILE A 331 10.95 -10.57 19.43
CA ILE A 331 11.23 -10.90 18.03
C ILE A 331 11.10 -12.41 17.81
N GLU A 332 11.73 -13.22 18.65
CA GLU A 332 11.68 -14.70 18.55
C GLU A 332 10.27 -15.27 18.70
N ARG A 333 9.42 -14.64 19.52
CA ARG A 333 8.01 -15.03 19.67
C ARG A 333 7.16 -14.70 18.44
N MET A 334 7.51 -13.63 17.72
CA MET A 334 6.72 -13.11 16.60
C MET A 334 7.20 -13.64 15.25
N VAL A 335 8.50 -13.94 15.10
CA VAL A 335 9.07 -14.51 13.88
C VAL A 335 8.87 -16.02 13.89
N CYS A 336 7.84 -16.47 13.19
CA CYS A 336 7.51 -17.88 13.08
C CYS A 336 8.11 -18.46 11.81
N TRP A 337 8.73 -19.62 11.95
CA TRP A 337 9.29 -20.36 10.84
C TRP A 337 9.22 -21.85 11.15
N GLY A 338 8.92 -22.64 10.12
CA GLY A 338 8.51 -24.04 10.29
C GLY A 338 8.04 -24.65 8.98
N GLY A 339 7.47 -25.85 9.05
CA GLY A 339 6.92 -26.56 7.90
C GLY A 339 5.59 -25.98 7.41
N ASP A 340 4.83 -26.81 6.69
CA ASP A 340 3.57 -26.40 6.07
C ASP A 340 2.50 -26.03 7.12
N GLU A 341 2.61 -26.57 8.35
CA GLU A 341 1.67 -26.37 9.47
C GLU A 341 1.46 -24.89 9.82
N ILE A 342 2.51 -24.09 9.74
CA ILE A 342 2.48 -22.65 10.05
C ILE A 342 2.54 -21.80 8.78
N GLY A 343 2.42 -22.43 7.61
CA GLY A 343 2.49 -21.76 6.32
C GLY A 343 3.89 -21.32 5.88
N GLY A 344 4.98 -21.90 6.38
CA GLY A 344 6.35 -21.47 6.03
C GLY A 344 6.69 -21.59 4.53
N ARG A 345 5.96 -22.43 3.79
CA ARG A 345 6.10 -22.62 2.36
C ARG A 345 5.89 -21.31 1.58
N PHE A 346 6.69 -21.10 0.54
CA PHE A 346 6.66 -19.93 -0.35
C PHE A 346 7.17 -18.60 0.24
N HIS A 347 7.67 -18.59 1.47
CA HIS A 347 8.24 -17.39 2.12
C HIS A 347 9.75 -17.20 1.87
N HIS A 348 10.29 -17.82 0.82
CA HIS A 348 11.70 -17.71 0.42
C HIS A 348 12.02 -16.43 -0.38
N HIS A 349 11.03 -15.58 -0.62
CA HIS A 349 11.16 -14.33 -1.38
C HIS A 349 10.52 -13.12 -0.69
N HIS A 350 9.70 -13.34 0.34
CA HIS A 350 9.07 -12.32 1.17
C HIS A 350 8.82 -12.87 2.58
N MET A 351 8.60 -11.98 3.54
CA MET A 351 8.05 -12.25 4.86
C MET A 351 6.55 -11.95 4.84
N HIS A 352 5.74 -12.80 5.44
CA HIS A 352 4.31 -12.56 5.61
C HIS A 352 4.03 -12.02 7.01
N ILE A 353 3.45 -10.83 7.09
CA ILE A 353 3.28 -10.08 8.32
C ILE A 353 1.80 -9.97 8.61
N SER A 354 1.31 -10.63 9.64
CA SER A 354 -0.09 -10.61 10.02
C SER A 354 -0.32 -9.73 11.25
N PHE A 355 -1.41 -8.98 11.22
CA PHE A 355 -1.88 -8.13 12.29
C PHE A 355 -3.24 -8.62 12.81
N PHE A 356 -3.50 -8.45 14.11
CA PHE A 356 -4.78 -8.81 14.72
C PHE A 356 -5.95 -8.01 14.13
N PHE A 357 -7.13 -8.61 13.98
CA PHE A 357 -8.38 -7.89 13.70
C PHE A 357 -8.92 -7.13 14.92
N GLY A 358 -8.71 -7.67 16.11
CA GLY A 358 -9.19 -7.16 17.39
C GLY A 358 -8.08 -6.53 18.25
N PRO A 359 -8.35 -6.32 19.56
CA PRO A 359 -7.27 -6.13 20.52
C PRO A 359 -6.33 -7.34 20.51
N PRO A 360 -5.03 -7.16 20.80
CA PRO A 360 -4.07 -8.26 20.84
C PRO A 360 -4.48 -9.30 21.89
N THR A 361 -4.49 -10.57 21.51
CA THR A 361 -4.78 -11.70 22.43
C THR A 361 -3.52 -12.31 23.04
N GLY A 362 -2.33 -11.81 22.67
CA GLY A 362 -1.05 -12.32 23.17
C GLY A 362 -0.54 -13.58 22.45
N GLU A 363 -1.17 -13.97 21.35
CA GLU A 363 -0.76 -15.11 20.53
C GLU A 363 0.55 -14.81 19.77
N GLY A 364 1.48 -15.76 19.81
CA GLY A 364 2.69 -15.83 18.99
C GLY A 364 2.82 -17.23 18.38
N CYS A 365 4.03 -17.66 17.98
CA CYS A 365 4.26 -18.97 17.33
C CYS A 365 3.96 -20.25 18.16
N ALA A 366 3.18 -20.16 19.23
CA ALA A 366 3.00 -21.24 20.21
C ALA A 366 2.30 -22.47 19.64
#